data_AF-A0A1J9RVX7-F1
#
_entry.id   AF-A0A1J9RVX7-F1
#
_cell.length_a   1.000
_cell.length_b   1.000
_cell.length_c   1.000
_cell.angle_alpha   90.00
_cell.angle_beta   90.00
_cell.angle_gamma   90.00
#
_symmetry.space_group_name_H-M   'P 1'
#
loop_
_entity.id
_entity.type
_entity.pdbx_description
1 polymer ?
#
loop_
_entity_poly.entity_id
_entity_poly.type
_entity_poly.pdbx_seq_one_letter_code
_entity_poly.pdbx_strand_id
1 'polypeptide(L)'
;MAEEPQPAGVHEGAGQPPAPASAEDRKAQAAMSTLDAAQRDDDGAPKKNVDTEALGKAMKNLDVKDQNKPQEAKKTVKVDPADVTLLVEQLELAKPKAIELLKAHDGDAVKAMTVFIGVSA
;
A
#
# COMPACT_ATOMS: atom_id res chain seq x y z
N MET A 1 47.12 11.75 4.65
CA MET A 1 45.69 11.43 4.77
C MET A 1 45.45 11.14 6.24
N ALA A 2 44.97 12.12 6.99
CA ALA A 2 44.66 11.93 8.41
C ALA A 2 43.19 11.52 8.48
N GLU A 3 42.94 10.26 8.84
CA GLU A 3 41.60 9.82 9.25
C GLU A 3 41.20 10.65 10.48
N GLU A 4 40.10 11.39 10.37
CA GLU A 4 39.50 12.06 11.52
C GLU A 4 39.11 10.99 12.56
N PRO A 5 39.37 11.24 13.86
CA PRO A 5 39.02 10.29 14.89
C PRO A 5 37.50 10.05 14.87
N GLN A 6 37.12 8.78 14.68
CA GLN A 6 35.73 8.34 14.69
C GLN A 6 35.01 8.84 15.95
N PRO A 7 33.76 9.34 15.85
CA PRO A 7 33.02 9.82 17.01
C PRO A 7 32.82 8.68 18.01
N ALA A 8 33.10 8.94 19.29
CA ALA A 8 33.18 7.93 20.35
C ALA A 8 31.93 7.02 20.54
N GLY A 9 30.80 7.35 19.90
CA GLY A 9 29.56 6.58 19.95
C GLY A 9 29.29 5.69 18.73
N VAL A 10 30.07 5.78 17.66
CA VAL A 10 29.80 5.04 16.42
C VAL A 10 31.12 4.52 15.84
N HIS A 11 31.31 3.20 15.88
CA HIS A 11 32.39 2.51 15.19
C HIS A 11 31.80 1.72 14.02
N GLU A 12 32.23 2.03 12.81
CA GLU A 12 31.84 1.27 11.62
C GLU A 12 32.34 -0.19 11.76
N GLY A 13 31.42 -1.15 11.88
CA GLY A 13 31.71 -2.58 12.09
C GLY A 13 31.24 -3.18 13.43
N ALA A 14 30.74 -2.39 14.38
CA ALA A 14 30.14 -2.90 15.61
C ALA A 14 28.71 -3.42 15.35
N GLY A 15 28.55 -4.74 15.20
CA GLY A 15 27.26 -5.41 14.93
C GLY A 15 26.22 -5.37 16.06
N GLN A 16 26.37 -4.49 17.06
CA GLN A 16 25.45 -4.38 18.19
C GLN A 16 24.90 -2.95 18.26
N PRO A 17 23.59 -2.73 18.10
CA PRO A 17 23.00 -1.41 18.31
C PRO A 17 23.27 -0.92 19.75
N PRO A 18 23.47 0.39 19.94
CA PRO A 18 23.79 0.95 21.25
C PRO A 18 22.73 0.57 22.29
N ALA A 19 23.17 0.21 23.49
CA ALA A 19 22.27 -0.16 24.57
C ALA A 19 21.35 1.02 24.92
N PRO A 20 20.06 0.75 25.21
CA PRO A 20 19.07 1.80 25.45
C PRO A 20 19.49 2.70 26.62
N ALA A 21 19.66 4.00 26.34
CA ALA A 21 20.28 4.96 27.24
C ALA A 21 19.40 5.33 28.46
N SER A 22 18.11 5.00 28.44
CA SER A 22 17.12 5.38 29.46
C SER A 22 16.12 4.26 29.76
N ALA A 23 15.50 4.28 30.94
CA ALA A 23 14.46 3.32 31.32
C ALA A 23 13.23 3.38 30.38
N GLU A 24 12.89 4.59 29.92
CA GLU A 24 11.84 4.81 28.93
C GLU A 24 12.20 4.20 27.56
N ASP A 25 13.48 4.29 27.17
CA ASP A 25 13.96 3.73 25.90
C ASP A 25 13.92 2.19 25.93
N ARG A 26 14.25 1.57 27.06
CA ARG A 26 14.04 0.13 27.28
C ARG A 26 12.58 -0.29 27.15
N LYS A 27 11.66 0.53 27.67
CA LYS A 27 10.22 0.26 27.61
C LYS A 27 9.70 0.41 26.19
N ALA A 28 10.14 1.45 25.48
CA ALA A 28 9.82 1.66 24.07
C ALA A 28 10.35 0.53 23.19
N GLN A 29 11.60 0.11 23.38
CA GLN A 29 12.20 -1.04 22.70
C GLN A 29 11.46 -2.35 23.01
N ALA A 30 11.07 -2.59 24.25
CA ALA A 30 10.30 -3.77 24.63
C ALA A 30 8.89 -3.80 23.99
N ALA A 31 8.23 -2.64 23.89
CA ALA A 31 6.95 -2.50 23.22
C ALA A 31 7.08 -2.73 21.70
N MET A 32 8.11 -2.16 21.08
CA MET A 32 8.41 -2.39 19.67
C MET A 32 8.79 -3.85 19.37
N SER A 33 9.61 -4.47 20.22
CA SER A 33 10.00 -5.88 20.08
C SER A 33 8.82 -6.83 20.28
N THR A 34 7.81 -6.46 21.09
CA THR A 34 6.58 -7.24 21.27
C THR A 34 5.66 -7.12 20.04
N LEU A 35 5.55 -5.93 19.44
CA LEU A 35 4.82 -5.71 18.19
C LEU A 35 5.45 -6.49 17.03
N ASP A 36 6.77 -6.47 16.96
CA ASP A 36 7.52 -7.16 15.91
C ASP A 36 7.52 -8.69 16.10
N ALA A 37 7.56 -9.18 17.34
CA ALA A 37 7.31 -10.59 17.64
C ALA A 37 5.88 -11.00 17.26
N ALA A 38 4.86 -10.21 17.61
CA ALA A 38 3.47 -10.48 17.23
C ALA A 38 3.24 -10.52 15.69
N GLN A 39 4.07 -9.83 14.91
CA GLN A 39 4.02 -9.89 13.45
C GLN A 39 4.78 -11.11 12.88
N ARG A 40 5.81 -11.61 13.59
CA ARG A 40 6.58 -12.80 13.17
C ARG A 40 5.93 -14.12 13.63
N ASP A 41 5.21 -14.11 14.76
CA ASP A 41 4.58 -15.27 15.39
C ASP A 41 3.14 -15.54 14.93
N ASP A 42 2.81 -15.31 13.64
CA ASP A 42 1.55 -15.83 13.03
C ASP A 42 1.53 -17.37 12.95
N ASP A 43 2.65 -18.02 13.32
CA ASP A 43 2.82 -19.47 13.40
C ASP A 43 3.00 -19.93 14.87
N GLY A 44 1.96 -19.78 15.70
CA GLY A 44 1.76 -20.71 16.84
C GLY A 44 1.63 -20.15 18.28
N ALA A 45 0.40 -19.74 18.62
CA ALA A 45 -0.29 -19.91 19.93
C ALA A 45 -0.04 -18.92 21.11
N PRO A 46 -0.97 -18.81 22.09
CA PRO A 46 -2.43 -18.81 22.03
C PRO A 46 -3.03 -17.42 22.37
N LYS A 47 -4.15 -17.13 21.71
CA LYS A 47 -4.91 -15.87 21.74
C LYS A 47 -5.43 -15.56 23.14
N LYS A 48 -4.92 -14.50 23.77
CA LYS A 48 -5.60 -13.90 24.93
C LYS A 48 -6.79 -13.08 24.40
N ASN A 49 -7.93 -13.75 24.28
CA ASN A 49 -9.26 -13.19 24.04
C ASN A 49 -9.36 -12.17 22.90
N VAL A 50 -8.99 -12.57 21.69
CA VAL A 50 -9.45 -11.86 20.50
C VAL A 50 -10.89 -12.31 20.27
N ASP A 51 -11.85 -11.44 20.57
CA ASP A 51 -13.24 -11.63 20.19
C ASP A 51 -13.32 -11.55 18.66
N THR A 52 -13.32 -12.72 18.03
CA THR A 52 -13.37 -12.87 16.58
C THR A 52 -14.68 -12.34 16.00
N GLU A 53 -15.75 -12.28 16.80
CA GLU A 53 -17.02 -11.69 16.38
C GLU A 53 -16.94 -10.17 16.39
N ALA A 54 -16.37 -9.57 17.45
CA ALA A 54 -16.11 -8.14 17.50
C ALA A 54 -15.15 -7.69 16.38
N LEU A 55 -14.12 -8.49 16.11
CA LEU A 55 -13.19 -8.26 15.00
C LEU A 55 -13.89 -8.36 13.66
N GLY A 56 -14.67 -9.41 13.42
CA GLY A 56 -15.43 -9.59 12.19
C GLY A 56 -16.43 -8.45 11.96
N LYS A 57 -17.09 -7.97 13.03
CA LYS A 57 -18.03 -6.85 12.96
C LYS A 57 -17.34 -5.51 12.72
N ALA A 58 -16.18 -5.28 13.35
CA ALA A 58 -15.35 -4.11 13.10
C ALA A 58 -14.80 -4.10 11.66
N MET A 59 -14.32 -5.24 11.15
CA MET A 59 -13.89 -5.38 9.75
C MET A 59 -15.03 -5.13 8.77
N LYS A 60 -16.24 -5.63 9.05
CA LYS A 60 -17.41 -5.40 8.21
C LYS A 60 -17.86 -3.93 8.20
N ASN A 61 -17.65 -3.21 9.30
CA ASN A 61 -17.89 -1.77 9.39
C ASN A 61 -16.78 -0.94 8.73
N LEU A 62 -15.55 -1.45 8.68
CA LEU A 62 -14.43 -0.84 7.92
C LEU A 62 -14.61 -1.03 6.40
N ASP A 63 -15.31 -2.08 5.98
CA ASP A 63 -15.70 -2.31 4.57
C ASP A 63 -16.85 -1.37 4.10
N VAL A 64 -17.34 -0.49 4.97
CA VAL A 64 -18.31 0.59 4.65
C VAL A 64 -17.59 1.80 4.04
N LYS A 65 -16.65 1.55 3.13
CA LYS A 65 -16.18 2.57 2.20
C LYS A 65 -17.28 2.72 1.14
N ASP A 66 -17.87 3.92 1.06
CA ASP A 66 -18.90 4.36 0.07
C ASP A 66 -20.40 4.22 0.41
N GLN A 67 -20.84 4.57 1.63
CA GLN A 67 -22.27 4.87 1.88
C GLN A 67 -22.61 6.36 2.00
N ASN A 68 -21.63 7.28 1.90
CA ASN A 68 -21.90 8.73 1.95
C ASN A 68 -21.09 9.58 0.95
N LYS A 69 -20.71 8.99 -0.18
CA LYS A 69 -20.43 9.76 -1.40
C LYS A 69 -21.65 9.54 -2.31
N PRO A 70 -22.21 10.57 -2.97
CA PRO A 70 -23.21 10.33 -3.99
C PRO A 70 -22.65 9.25 -4.91
N GLN A 71 -23.34 8.11 -4.90
CA GLN A 71 -22.99 6.93 -5.65
C GLN A 71 -23.23 7.31 -7.11
N GLU A 72 -22.24 7.95 -7.73
CA GLU A 72 -22.04 7.83 -9.15
C GLU A 72 -21.99 6.33 -9.37
N ALA A 73 -23.05 5.83 -9.98
CA ALA A 73 -23.24 4.42 -10.26
C ALA A 73 -21.88 3.87 -10.68
N LYS A 74 -21.42 2.82 -9.98
CA LYS A 74 -20.40 1.92 -10.52
C LYS A 74 -21.01 1.35 -11.80
N LYS A 75 -21.00 2.15 -12.87
CA LYS A 75 -21.27 1.70 -14.21
C LYS A 75 -20.15 0.70 -14.41
N THR A 76 -20.51 -0.58 -14.37
CA THR A 76 -19.65 -1.62 -14.91
C THR A 76 -19.56 -1.30 -16.41
N VAL A 77 -18.63 -0.41 -16.75
CA VAL A 77 -18.36 0.00 -18.12
C VAL A 77 -17.83 -1.25 -18.80
N LYS A 78 -18.65 -1.79 -19.71
CA LYS A 78 -18.26 -2.90 -20.58
C LYS A 78 -17.28 -2.32 -21.58
N VAL A 79 -16.04 -2.80 -21.51
CA VAL A 79 -14.97 -2.37 -22.40
C VAL A 79 -14.86 -3.38 -23.54
N ASP A 80 -14.75 -2.89 -24.77
CA ASP A 80 -14.55 -3.77 -25.93
C ASP A 80 -13.10 -4.31 -25.96
N PRO A 81 -12.89 -5.62 -26.15
CA PRO A 81 -11.55 -6.19 -26.27
C PRO A 81 -10.74 -5.64 -27.47
N ALA A 82 -11.40 -5.21 -28.54
CA ALA A 82 -10.73 -4.57 -29.67
C ALA A 82 -10.14 -3.21 -29.27
N ASP A 83 -10.89 -2.41 -28.51
CA ASP A 83 -10.41 -1.12 -28.00
C ASP A 83 -9.23 -1.30 -27.04
N VAL A 84 -9.28 -2.32 -26.17
CA VAL A 84 -8.14 -2.65 -25.29
C VAL A 84 -6.90 -3.01 -26.11
N THR A 85 -7.06 -3.79 -27.19
CA THR A 85 -5.94 -4.19 -28.05
C THR A 85 -5.35 -2.98 -28.78
N LEU A 86 -6.21 -2.13 -29.35
CA LEU A 86 -5.81 -0.89 -30.01
C LEU A 86 -4.99 0.01 -29.07
N LEU A 87 -5.45 0.22 -27.84
CA LEU A 87 -4.75 1.10 -26.88
C LEU A 87 -3.41 0.52 -26.42
N VAL A 88 -3.31 -0.81 -26.28
CA VAL A 88 -2.04 -1.48 -25.95
C VAL A 88 -1.02 -1.30 -27.09
N GLU A 89 -1.45 -1.45 -28.34
CA GLU A 89 -0.57 -1.35 -29.51
C GLU A 89 -0.18 0.09 -29.86
N GLN A 90 -1.12 1.03 -29.82
CA GLN A 90 -0.88 2.40 -30.32
C GLN A 90 -0.30 3.34 -29.26
N LEU A 91 -0.62 3.14 -27.98
CA LEU A 91 -0.15 4.00 -26.88
C LEU A 91 0.93 3.31 -26.03
N GLU A 92 1.37 2.11 -26.44
CA GLU A 92 2.35 1.28 -25.72
C GLU A 92 2.00 1.06 -24.23
N LEU A 93 0.70 1.01 -23.92
CA LEU A 93 0.21 0.82 -22.56
C LEU A 93 0.18 -0.66 -22.19
N ALA A 94 0.51 -0.97 -20.95
CA ALA A 94 0.23 -2.29 -20.40
C ALA A 94 -1.29 -2.56 -20.41
N LYS A 95 -1.71 -3.79 -20.73
CA LYS A 95 -3.13 -4.22 -20.75
C LYS A 95 -3.97 -3.73 -19.56
N PRO A 96 -3.54 -3.81 -18.28
CA PRO A 96 -4.32 -3.28 -17.17
C PRO A 96 -4.53 -1.75 -17.24
N LYS A 97 -3.55 -0.99 -17.75
CA LYS A 97 -3.64 0.47 -17.89
C LYS A 97 -4.56 0.90 -19.02
N ALA A 98 -4.56 0.17 -20.14
CA ALA A 98 -5.52 0.39 -21.23
C ALA A 98 -6.97 0.18 -20.76
N ILE A 99 -7.23 -0.87 -19.97
CA ILE A 99 -8.56 -1.15 -19.42
C ILE A 99 -8.98 -0.06 -18.41
N GLU A 100 -8.06 0.41 -17.58
CA GLU A 100 -8.30 1.50 -16.63
C GLU A 100 -8.67 2.80 -17.36
N LEU A 101 -7.92 3.15 -18.40
CA LEU A 101 -8.17 4.34 -19.22
C LEU A 101 -9.54 4.27 -19.91
N LEU A 102 -9.89 3.13 -20.51
CA LEU A 102 -11.21 2.95 -21.13
C LEU A 102 -12.34 3.04 -20.10
N LYS A 103 -12.19 2.44 -18.93
CA LYS A 103 -13.19 2.53 -17.85
C LYS A 103 -13.38 3.96 -17.33
N ALA A 104 -12.30 4.74 -17.25
CA ALA A 104 -12.35 6.14 -16.84
C ALA A 104 -13.09 7.05 -17.84
N HIS A 105 -13.23 6.59 -19.09
CA HIS A 105 -13.84 7.35 -20.19
C HIS A 105 -15.08 6.66 -20.78
N ASP A 106 -15.87 5.98 -19.94
CA ASP A 106 -17.12 5.31 -20.31
C ASP A 106 -16.99 4.24 -21.42
N GLY A 107 -15.78 3.74 -21.66
CA GLY A 107 -15.50 2.74 -22.70
C GLY A 107 -15.26 3.36 -24.08
N ASP A 108 -15.16 4.68 -24.18
CA ASP A 108 -14.93 5.40 -25.44
C ASP A 108 -13.43 5.53 -25.73
N ALA A 109 -12.94 4.75 -26.69
CA ALA A 109 -11.54 4.76 -27.11
C ALA A 109 -11.08 6.11 -27.67
N VAL A 110 -11.92 6.82 -28.44
CA VAL A 110 -11.56 8.11 -29.05
C VAL A 110 -11.42 9.18 -27.97
N LYS A 111 -12.37 9.22 -27.03
CA LYS A 111 -12.33 10.12 -25.88
C LYS A 111 -11.11 9.84 -25.00
N ALA A 112 -10.85 8.56 -24.71
CA ALA A 112 -9.68 8.13 -23.95
C ALA A 112 -8.36 8.57 -24.60
N MET A 113 -8.19 8.31 -25.90
CA MET A 113 -6.98 8.69 -26.63
C MET A 113 -6.81 10.22 -26.70
N THR A 114 -7.89 10.96 -26.92
CA THR A 114 -7.87 12.43 -26.98
C THR A 114 -7.45 13.04 -25.64
N VAL A 115 -7.97 12.50 -24.53
CA VAL A 115 -7.57 12.95 -23.18
C VAL A 115 -6.14 12.54 -22.87
N PHE A 116 -5.72 11.34 -23.26
CA PHE A 116 -4.36 10.84 -23.04
C PHE A 116 -3.28 11.70 -23.70
N ILE A 117 -3.53 12.20 -24.92
CA ILE A 117 -2.61 13.14 -25.58
C ILE A 117 -2.77 14.58 -25.06
N GLY A 118 -3.99 14.97 -24.66
CA GLY A 118 -4.30 16.32 -24.18
C GLY A 118 -3.85 16.61 -22.74
N VAL A 119 -3.68 15.57 -21.91
CA VAL A 119 -3.13 15.70 -20.54
C VAL A 119 -1.61 15.91 -20.54
N SER A 120 -0.97 15.91 -21.71
CA SER A 120 0.47 16.13 -21.90
C SER A 120 0.83 17.57 -22.29
N ALA A 121 -0.09 18.54 -22.13
CA ALA A 121 0.13 19.97 -22.41
C ALA A 121 0.01 20.83 -21.15
#